data_AF-A0A077R831-F1
#
_entry.id   AF-A0A077R831-F1
#
_cell.length_a   1.000
_cell.length_b   1.000
_cell.length_c   1.000
_cell.angle_alpha   90.00
_cell.angle_beta   90.00
_cell.angle_gamma   90.00
#
_symmetry.space_group_name_H-M   'P 1'
#
loop_
_entity.id
_entity.type
_entity.pdbx_description
1 polymer ?
#
loop_
_entity_poly.entity_id
_entity_poly.type
_entity_poly.pdbx_seq_one_letter_code
_entity_poly.pdbx_strand_id
1 'polypeptide(L)'
;MASTLAQDVTGSSRDNTPYLPEATPHQLSKRQQYDVMMNAEAGTPTTTVAATSLGSPSSHPSFPAVAPLCKRYPTQASAVFQTYLDLKNGAAAWDTVEPLALSSSPSIDQASVSVERDLSNLTDAEAEALVQQRLESLKKGVSKLGLVYGTEQGASGEDKEELLEVGVAAIKGRRKDAKAYEVVIPLTISQHLRASQLKAIFTLVDEHAATCPAEEQVDTSHVLLAIIAPDSTLVYYLVSKGMVKPIN
;
A
#
# COMPACT_ATOMS: atom_id res chain seq x y z
N MET A 1 5.07 22.43 79.93
CA MET A 1 5.61 23.78 79.68
C MET A 1 7.08 23.63 79.37
N ALA A 2 7.52 24.22 78.26
CA ALA A 2 8.81 24.01 77.60
C ALA A 2 9.88 25.03 78.03
N SER A 3 11.09 24.84 77.49
CA SER A 3 12.27 25.73 77.45
C SER A 3 13.32 25.42 78.55
N THR A 4 14.64 25.30 78.29
CA THR A 4 15.48 25.88 77.22
C THR A 4 16.85 25.18 77.08
N LEU A 5 17.45 25.28 75.87
CA LEU A 5 18.88 25.45 75.49
C LEU A 5 19.92 24.33 75.68
N ALA A 6 20.49 23.87 74.54
CA ALA A 6 21.92 23.96 74.24
C ALA A 6 22.16 23.82 72.71
N GLN A 7 22.92 24.75 72.13
CA GLN A 7 23.50 24.67 70.79
C GLN A 7 24.81 23.87 70.87
N ASP A 8 25.19 23.12 69.82
CA ASP A 8 26.44 23.41 69.10
C ASP A 8 26.68 22.52 67.85
N VAL A 9 27.18 23.22 66.83
CA VAL A 9 28.22 22.86 65.84
C VAL A 9 28.02 21.67 64.89
N THR A 10 28.07 22.07 63.62
CA THR A 10 28.24 21.33 62.37
C THR A 10 29.45 20.41 62.34
N GLY A 11 29.24 19.14 61.95
CA GLY A 11 30.30 18.14 61.73
C GLY A 11 29.96 17.19 60.57
N SER A 12 30.73 17.36 59.50
CA SER A 12 30.89 16.58 58.26
C SER A 12 30.56 15.08 58.23
N SER A 13 30.06 14.67 57.06
CA SER A 13 30.32 13.41 56.33
C SER A 13 29.50 12.15 56.65
N ARG A 14 28.73 11.68 55.65
CA ARG A 14 28.97 10.40 54.93
C ARG A 14 27.89 10.16 53.86
N ASP A 15 28.13 10.67 52.65
CA ASP A 15 27.62 10.04 51.42
C ASP A 15 28.45 8.79 51.17
N ASN A 16 27.80 7.63 51.23
CA ASN A 16 28.41 6.33 51.01
C ASN A 16 27.89 5.77 49.69
N THR A 17 28.40 6.26 48.57
CA THR A 17 28.20 5.65 47.25
C THR A 17 29.36 4.69 46.96
N PRO A 18 29.10 3.41 46.65
CA PRO A 18 30.15 2.46 46.35
C PRO A 18 30.77 2.80 44.98
N TYR A 19 32.02 3.26 44.99
CA TYR A 19 32.83 3.46 43.79
C TYR A 19 33.10 2.09 43.13
N LEU A 20 32.51 1.87 41.96
CA LEU A 20 32.92 0.80 41.05
C LEU A 20 34.23 1.21 40.34
N PRO A 21 35.23 0.32 40.23
CA PRO A 21 36.47 0.65 39.55
C PRO A 21 36.24 0.91 38.06
N GLU A 22 36.86 1.96 37.55
CA GLU A 22 36.79 2.37 36.15
C GLU A 22 37.43 1.29 35.24
N ALA A 23 36.76 0.96 34.14
CA ALA A 23 37.18 -0.12 33.26
C ALA A 23 38.55 0.20 32.64
N THR A 24 39.49 -0.75 32.75
CA THR A 24 40.83 -0.59 32.15
C THR A 24 40.73 -0.43 30.62
N PRO A 25 41.65 0.32 29.98
CA PRO A 25 41.62 0.57 28.53
C PRO A 25 41.60 -0.71 27.68
N HIS A 26 42.21 -1.79 28.19
CA HIS A 26 42.18 -3.10 27.54
C HIS A 26 40.79 -3.78 27.60
N GLN A 27 40.02 -3.55 28.67
CA GLN A 27 38.63 -4.03 28.78
C GLN A 27 37.67 -3.22 27.90
N LEU A 28 37.91 -1.91 27.75
CA LEU A 28 37.17 -1.07 26.81
C LEU A 28 37.38 -1.53 25.35
N SER A 29 38.62 -1.85 24.98
CA SER A 29 38.94 -2.34 23.62
C SER A 29 38.28 -3.69 23.30
N LYS A 30 38.30 -4.66 24.24
CA LYS A 30 37.62 -5.95 24.06
C LYS A 30 36.10 -5.81 24.00
N ARG A 31 35.51 -4.89 24.78
CA ARG A 31 34.08 -4.62 24.74
C ARG A 31 33.67 -3.99 23.41
N GLN A 32 34.44 -3.03 22.89
CA GLN A 32 34.22 -2.47 21.56
C GLN A 32 34.30 -3.55 20.46
N GLN A 33 35.25 -4.48 20.55
CA GLN A 33 35.35 -5.59 19.60
C GLN A 33 34.14 -6.54 19.70
N TYR A 34 33.64 -6.81 20.90
CA TYR A 34 32.43 -7.62 21.11
C TYR A 34 31.18 -6.91 20.59
N ASP A 35 31.05 -5.60 20.81
CA ASP A 35 29.94 -4.80 20.30
C ASP A 35 29.97 -4.73 18.76
N VAL A 36 31.15 -4.62 18.15
CA VAL A 36 31.31 -4.67 16.68
C VAL A 36 30.90 -6.04 16.12
N MET A 37 31.25 -7.13 16.80
CA MET A 37 30.89 -8.49 16.36
C MET A 37 29.39 -8.78 16.56
N MET A 38 28.81 -8.33 17.68
CA MET A 38 27.37 -8.45 17.96
C MET A 38 26.52 -7.61 16.99
N ASN A 39 26.99 -6.41 16.60
CA ASN A 39 26.31 -5.56 15.61
C ASN A 39 26.46 -6.08 14.17
N ALA A 40 27.42 -6.96 13.90
CA ALA A 40 27.57 -7.62 12.60
C ALA A 40 26.57 -8.77 12.43
N GLU A 41 26.17 -9.44 13.52
CA GLU A 41 25.14 -10.50 13.50
C GLU A 41 23.71 -9.93 13.64
N ALA A 42 23.53 -8.87 14.43
CA ALA A 42 22.30 -8.09 14.51
C ALA A 42 22.39 -6.91 13.53
N GLY A 43 22.18 -7.18 12.24
CA GLY A 43 22.33 -6.24 11.13
C GLY A 43 22.09 -4.78 11.49
N THR A 44 23.19 -4.01 11.62
CA THR A 44 23.13 -2.57 11.87
C THR A 44 22.59 -1.86 10.62
N PRO A 45 21.68 -0.87 10.76
CA PRO A 45 20.99 -0.20 9.65
C PRO A 45 21.87 0.77 8.82
N THR A 46 23.19 0.58 8.80
CA THR A 46 24.16 1.51 8.20
C THR A 46 25.18 0.87 7.28
N THR A 47 25.11 -0.45 7.06
CA THR A 47 25.70 -1.03 5.85
C THR A 47 24.58 -1.17 4.83
N THR A 48 24.46 -0.18 3.96
CA THR A 48 23.87 -0.35 2.64
C THR A 48 24.65 -1.47 1.95
N VAL A 49 24.26 -2.72 2.22
CA VAL A 49 24.20 -3.71 1.16
C VAL A 49 23.51 -2.98 0.03
N ALA A 50 24.24 -2.80 -1.07
CA ALA A 50 23.68 -2.38 -2.33
C ALA A 50 22.67 -3.45 -2.76
N ALA A 51 21.52 -3.51 -2.09
CA ALA A 51 20.27 -3.60 -2.80
C ALA A 51 20.42 -2.52 -3.86
N THR A 52 20.60 -2.94 -5.10
CA THR A 52 20.45 -2.08 -6.26
C THR A 52 19.13 -1.37 -6.06
N SER A 53 19.19 -0.17 -5.49
CA SER A 53 18.04 0.71 -5.35
C SER A 53 17.82 1.19 -6.77
N LEU A 54 17.22 0.32 -7.57
CA LEU A 54 16.31 0.72 -8.64
C LEU A 54 15.50 1.83 -7.97
N GLY A 55 15.77 3.08 -8.35
CA GLY A 55 15.28 4.25 -7.63
C GLY A 55 13.78 4.17 -7.35
N SER A 56 13.28 5.03 -6.46
CA SER A 56 11.85 5.07 -6.15
C SER A 56 11.02 4.93 -7.44
N PRO A 57 9.95 4.11 -7.51
CA PRO A 57 9.14 3.96 -8.70
C PRO A 57 8.67 5.32 -9.26
N SER A 58 8.58 6.32 -8.38
CA SER A 58 8.30 7.73 -8.70
C SER A 58 9.30 8.42 -9.64
N SER A 59 10.52 7.91 -9.79
CA SER A 59 11.52 8.47 -10.73
C SER A 59 11.40 7.91 -12.14
N HIS A 60 10.56 6.89 -12.37
CA HIS A 60 10.43 6.28 -13.69
C HIS A 60 9.54 7.14 -14.63
N PRO A 61 9.93 7.36 -15.91
CA PRO A 61 9.21 8.26 -16.83
C PRO A 61 7.75 7.87 -17.11
N SER A 62 7.41 6.59 -16.99
CA SER A 62 6.03 6.10 -17.13
C SER A 62 5.20 6.16 -15.84
N PHE A 63 5.82 6.44 -14.68
CA PHE A 63 5.10 6.47 -13.40
C PHE A 63 4.05 7.59 -13.30
N PRO A 64 4.27 8.82 -13.81
CA PRO A 64 3.26 9.89 -13.73
C PRO A 64 1.89 9.51 -14.28
N ALA A 65 1.82 8.62 -15.29
CA ALA A 65 0.56 8.16 -15.87
C ALA A 65 -0.27 7.32 -14.88
N VAL A 66 0.38 6.51 -14.02
CA VAL A 66 -0.30 5.64 -13.06
C VAL A 66 -0.25 6.16 -11.62
N ALA A 67 0.50 7.22 -11.34
CA ALA A 67 0.69 7.77 -10.00
C ALA A 67 -0.64 8.05 -9.26
N PRO A 68 -1.70 8.61 -9.90
CA PRO A 68 -2.99 8.79 -9.24
C PRO A 68 -3.62 7.46 -8.79
N LEU A 69 -3.54 6.42 -9.63
CA LEU A 69 -4.05 5.09 -9.30
C LEU A 69 -3.23 4.43 -8.20
N CYS A 70 -1.90 4.49 -8.26
CA CYS A 70 -1.03 3.92 -7.23
C CYS A 70 -1.30 4.58 -5.87
N LYS A 71 -1.59 5.89 -5.83
CA LYS A 71 -1.96 6.60 -4.61
C LYS A 71 -3.35 6.21 -4.10
N ARG A 72 -4.33 6.07 -4.99
CA ARG A 72 -5.72 5.72 -4.64
C ARG A 72 -5.86 4.25 -4.23
N TYR A 73 -5.10 3.36 -4.86
CA TYR A 73 -5.16 1.92 -4.69
C TYR A 73 -3.78 1.35 -4.30
N PRO A 74 -3.29 1.64 -3.07
CA PRO A 74 -1.94 1.29 -2.65
C PRO A 74 -1.67 -0.23 -2.67
N THR A 75 -2.70 -1.04 -2.42
CA THR A 75 -2.64 -2.51 -2.45
C THR A 75 -2.42 -3.07 -3.86
N GLN A 76 -2.76 -2.30 -4.90
CA GLN A 76 -2.57 -2.64 -6.30
C GLN A 76 -1.39 -1.87 -6.93
N ALA A 77 -0.72 -0.97 -6.19
CA ALA A 77 0.20 0.00 -6.78
C ALA A 77 1.35 -0.62 -7.56
N SER A 78 1.99 -1.66 -7.02
CA SER A 78 3.05 -2.40 -7.71
C SER A 78 2.50 -3.13 -8.94
N ALA A 79 1.33 -3.76 -8.80
CA ALA A 79 0.67 -4.48 -9.87
C ALA A 79 0.29 -3.55 -11.04
N VAL A 80 -0.35 -2.42 -10.74
CA VAL A 80 -0.74 -1.41 -11.73
C VAL A 80 0.46 -0.91 -12.50
N PHE A 81 1.54 -0.54 -11.79
CA PHE A 81 2.70 0.04 -12.44
C PHE A 81 3.39 -0.97 -13.36
N GLN A 82 3.65 -2.19 -12.87
CA GLN A 82 4.31 -3.22 -13.67
C GLN A 82 3.45 -3.68 -14.85
N THR A 83 2.14 -3.90 -14.65
CA THR A 83 1.23 -4.23 -15.75
C THR A 83 1.18 -3.09 -16.78
N TYR A 84 1.18 -1.83 -16.36
CA TYR A 84 1.23 -0.71 -17.28
C TYR A 84 2.53 -0.69 -18.10
N LEU A 85 3.67 -0.95 -17.47
CA LEU A 85 4.95 -1.06 -18.18
C LEU A 85 4.95 -2.22 -19.18
N ASP A 86 4.47 -3.39 -18.78
CA ASP A 86 4.40 -4.56 -19.66
C ASP A 86 3.44 -4.34 -20.83
N LEU A 87 2.26 -3.77 -20.62
CA LEU A 87 1.33 -3.49 -21.72
C LEU A 87 1.87 -2.40 -22.67
N LYS A 88 2.54 -1.38 -22.13
CA LYS A 88 3.08 -0.26 -22.91
C LYS A 88 4.34 -0.64 -23.69
N ASN A 89 5.21 -1.49 -23.11
CA ASN A 89 6.49 -1.87 -23.70
C ASN A 89 6.49 -3.27 -24.32
N GLY A 90 5.51 -4.11 -23.95
CA GLY A 90 5.37 -5.48 -24.41
C GLY A 90 5.12 -5.56 -25.90
N ALA A 91 5.58 -6.66 -26.50
CA ALA A 91 5.85 -6.90 -27.91
C ALA A 91 4.75 -6.46 -28.91
N ALA A 92 4.58 -5.14 -29.07
CA ALA A 92 3.74 -4.53 -30.09
C ALA A 92 2.26 -4.97 -30.09
N ALA A 93 1.72 -5.57 -29.03
CA ALA A 93 0.36 -6.10 -29.05
C ALA A 93 -0.72 -5.03 -28.84
N TRP A 94 -0.41 -3.95 -28.13
CA TRP A 94 -1.35 -2.89 -27.75
C TRP A 94 -1.07 -1.58 -28.50
N ASP A 95 -2.11 -0.89 -28.94
CA ASP A 95 -2.02 0.46 -29.53
C ASP A 95 -2.44 1.54 -28.54
N THR A 96 -3.42 1.25 -27.69
CA THR A 96 -3.89 2.14 -26.62
C THR A 96 -3.74 1.45 -25.26
N VAL A 97 -3.19 2.16 -24.27
CA VAL A 97 -3.06 1.69 -22.88
C VAL A 97 -3.30 2.87 -21.93
N GLU A 98 -4.43 2.85 -21.26
CA GLU A 98 -4.92 3.94 -20.43
C GLU A 98 -5.21 3.47 -18.99
N PRO A 99 -4.58 4.08 -17.99
CA PRO A 99 -4.90 3.85 -16.59
C PRO A 99 -6.36 4.24 -16.30
N LEU A 100 -7.12 3.36 -15.66
CA LEU A 100 -8.54 3.53 -15.38
C LEU A 100 -8.84 3.27 -13.89
N ALA A 101 -9.61 4.14 -13.26
CA ALA A 101 -10.23 3.86 -11.96
C ALA A 101 -11.68 3.45 -12.19
N LEU A 102 -12.05 2.25 -11.75
CA LEU A 102 -13.41 1.74 -11.83
C LEU A 102 -14.10 1.95 -10.48
N SER A 103 -15.18 2.73 -10.44
CA SER A 103 -16.01 2.93 -9.24
C SER A 103 -17.44 3.31 -9.62
N SER A 104 -18.44 2.88 -8.84
CA SER A 104 -19.85 3.20 -9.12
C SER A 104 -20.21 4.66 -8.80
N SER A 105 -19.41 5.34 -7.97
CA SER A 105 -19.50 6.78 -7.77
C SER A 105 -18.64 7.51 -8.80
N PRO A 106 -19.19 8.42 -9.62
CA PRO A 106 -18.39 9.36 -10.41
C PRO A 106 -17.78 10.42 -9.48
N SER A 107 -16.78 10.04 -8.71
CA SER A 107 -16.02 10.96 -7.86
C SER A 107 -14.52 10.75 -8.04
N ILE A 108 -13.97 11.50 -9.00
CA ILE A 108 -12.54 11.80 -9.11
C ILE A 108 -12.49 13.28 -9.51
N ASP A 109 -12.15 14.22 -8.63
CA ASP A 109 -10.76 14.71 -8.55
C ASP A 109 -10.39 15.52 -7.28
N GLN A 110 -11.15 15.44 -6.18
CA GLN A 110 -10.84 16.24 -4.97
C GLN A 110 -10.49 15.40 -3.74
N ALA A 111 -9.35 14.71 -3.77
CA ALA A 111 -8.73 14.16 -2.54
C ALA A 111 -7.26 14.58 -2.39
N SER A 112 -6.94 15.78 -2.88
CA SER A 112 -5.79 16.56 -2.45
C SER A 112 -6.22 17.98 -2.09
N VAL A 113 -7.31 18.13 -1.33
CA VAL A 113 -7.33 19.28 -0.42
C VAL A 113 -6.39 18.86 0.72
N SER A 114 -5.10 19.15 0.53
CA SER A 114 -4.18 19.31 1.65
C SER A 114 -4.74 20.49 2.44
N VAL A 115 -5.70 20.23 3.33
CA VAL A 115 -6.00 21.21 4.36
C VAL A 115 -4.75 21.23 5.22
N GLU A 116 -3.85 22.17 4.95
CA GLU A 116 -2.82 22.58 5.87
C GLU A 116 -3.53 23.18 7.09
N ARG A 117 -4.11 22.30 7.92
CA ARG A 117 -4.50 22.67 9.26
C ARG A 117 -3.21 22.90 10.00
N ASP A 118 -3.02 24.11 10.49
CA ASP A 118 -1.93 24.40 11.41
C ASP A 118 -2.10 23.52 12.66
N LEU A 119 -1.24 22.52 12.79
CA LEU A 119 -1.29 21.49 13.84
C LEU A 119 -0.53 21.93 15.10
N SER A 120 0.10 23.11 15.09
CA SER A 120 1.03 23.52 16.16
C SER A 120 0.38 23.76 17.52
N ASN A 121 -0.95 23.87 17.57
CA ASN A 121 -1.72 24.20 18.78
C ASN A 121 -2.65 23.06 19.23
N LEU A 122 -2.50 21.85 18.69
CA LEU A 122 -3.29 20.69 19.10
C LEU A 122 -2.77 20.14 20.43
N THR A 123 -3.69 19.82 21.34
CA THR A 123 -3.35 19.04 22.52
C THR A 123 -3.04 17.59 22.14
N ASP A 124 -2.26 16.88 22.96
CA ASP A 124 -1.91 15.47 22.72
C ASP A 124 -3.16 14.59 22.51
N ALA A 125 -4.23 14.85 23.25
CA ALA A 125 -5.50 14.12 23.14
C ALA A 125 -6.24 14.41 21.82
N GLU A 126 -6.23 15.65 21.35
CA GLU A 126 -6.84 16.02 20.07
C GLU A 126 -6.03 15.46 18.89
N ALA A 127 -4.70 15.45 19.01
CA ALA A 127 -3.81 14.85 18.03
C ALA A 127 -4.06 13.34 17.90
N GLU A 128 -4.18 12.62 19.02
CA GLU A 128 -4.50 11.19 19.04
C GLU A 128 -5.87 10.91 18.41
N ALA A 129 -6.89 11.70 18.76
CA ALA A 129 -8.23 11.56 18.19
C ALA A 129 -8.24 11.76 16.66
N LEU A 130 -7.49 12.74 16.15
CA LEU A 130 -7.35 12.97 14.70
C LEU A 130 -6.61 11.84 14.01
N VAL A 131 -5.56 11.30 14.62
CA VAL A 131 -4.83 10.13 14.10
C VAL A 131 -5.78 8.94 14.02
N GLN A 132 -6.53 8.67 15.08
CA GLN A 132 -7.47 7.55 15.14
C GLN A 132 -8.59 7.71 14.10
N GLN A 133 -9.19 8.90 14.00
CA GLN A 133 -10.19 9.20 12.98
C GLN A 133 -9.63 8.99 11.56
N ARG A 134 -8.39 9.41 11.30
CA ARG A 134 -7.77 9.23 9.99
C ARG A 134 -7.45 7.78 9.72
N LEU A 135 -6.96 7.04 10.71
CA LEU A 135 -6.69 5.61 10.61
C LEU A 135 -7.98 4.83 10.32
N GLU A 136 -9.09 5.15 10.98
CA GLU A 136 -10.40 4.54 10.74
C GLU A 136 -10.93 4.85 9.34
N SER A 137 -10.81 6.12 8.89
CA SER A 137 -11.15 6.53 7.54
C SER A 137 -10.32 5.78 6.48
N LEU A 138 -9.02 5.59 6.72
CA LEU A 138 -8.13 4.83 5.83
C LEU A 138 -8.48 3.34 5.81
N LYS A 139 -8.81 2.75 6.97
CA LYS A 139 -9.23 1.35 7.07
C LYS A 139 -10.52 1.07 6.28
N LYS A 140 -11.38 2.08 6.11
CA LYS A 140 -12.63 2.00 5.33
C LYS A 140 -12.44 2.32 3.84
N GLY A 141 -11.55 3.26 3.49
CA GLY A 141 -11.41 3.79 2.13
C GLY A 141 -10.31 3.17 1.26
N VAL A 142 -9.51 2.24 1.78
CA VAL A 142 -8.49 1.55 0.98
C VAL A 142 -9.09 0.27 0.42
N SER A 143 -9.14 0.13 -0.92
CA SER A 143 -9.61 -1.10 -1.55
C SER A 143 -8.73 -2.26 -1.11
N LYS A 144 -9.27 -3.15 -0.27
CA LYS A 144 -8.64 -4.39 0.17
C LYS A 144 -8.76 -5.47 -0.90
N LEU A 145 -8.60 -5.11 -2.18
CA LEU A 145 -8.72 -6.07 -3.27
C LEU A 145 -7.77 -7.24 -2.97
N GLY A 146 -8.36 -8.42 -2.78
CA GLY A 146 -7.66 -9.66 -2.45
C GLY A 146 -6.91 -9.74 -1.12
N LEU A 147 -7.01 -8.75 -0.23
CA LEU A 147 -6.45 -8.83 1.13
C LEU A 147 -7.50 -9.47 2.05
N VAL A 148 -7.42 -10.79 2.23
CA VAL A 148 -8.31 -11.53 3.13
C VAL A 148 -7.87 -11.29 4.58
N TYR A 149 -8.38 -10.22 5.20
CA TYR A 149 -8.31 -10.00 6.65
C TYR A 149 -9.73 -10.00 7.22
N GLY A 150 -10.36 -11.17 7.25
CA GLY A 150 -11.69 -11.35 7.82
C GLY A 150 -12.05 -12.82 7.86
N THR A 151 -12.57 -13.28 9.00
CA THR A 151 -13.15 -14.61 9.21
C THR A 151 -14.10 -14.98 8.08
N GLU A 152 -14.11 -16.26 7.68
CA GLU A 152 -14.88 -16.87 6.59
C GLU A 152 -16.42 -16.70 6.67
N GLN A 153 -16.92 -15.81 7.52
CA GLN A 153 -18.32 -15.52 7.80
C GLN A 153 -18.78 -14.12 7.35
N GLY A 154 -17.94 -13.37 6.62
CA GLY A 154 -18.40 -12.17 5.91
C GLY A 154 -19.38 -12.55 4.81
N ALA A 155 -20.63 -12.11 4.93
CA ALA A 155 -21.68 -12.41 3.98
C ALA A 155 -21.26 -11.93 2.58
N SER A 156 -21.38 -12.80 1.57
CA SER A 156 -20.98 -12.54 0.17
C SER A 156 -21.47 -11.23 -0.47
N GLY A 157 -22.39 -10.50 0.17
CA GLY A 157 -22.85 -9.17 -0.23
C GLY A 157 -21.93 -8.03 0.23
N GLU A 158 -21.31 -8.11 1.41
CA GLU A 158 -20.55 -7.00 2.01
C GLU A 158 -19.32 -6.63 1.18
N ASP A 159 -18.57 -7.63 0.70
CA ASP A 159 -17.37 -7.39 -0.11
C ASP A 159 -17.67 -6.89 -1.50
N LYS A 160 -18.85 -7.26 -2.02
CA LYS A 160 -19.33 -6.76 -3.30
C LYS A 160 -19.60 -5.26 -3.16
N GLU A 161 -20.33 -4.87 -2.11
CA GLU A 161 -20.70 -3.49 -1.85
C GLU A 161 -19.48 -2.61 -1.51
N GLU A 162 -18.55 -3.10 -0.69
CA GLU A 162 -17.27 -2.43 -0.43
C GLU A 162 -16.49 -2.18 -1.74
N LEU A 163 -16.41 -3.18 -2.62
CA LEU A 163 -15.68 -3.01 -3.88
C LEU A 163 -16.38 -2.03 -4.84
N LEU A 164 -17.71 -1.96 -4.83
CA LEU A 164 -18.46 -0.98 -5.63
C LEU A 164 -18.28 0.45 -5.10
N GLU A 165 -18.24 0.62 -3.77
CA GLU A 165 -18.03 1.92 -3.11
C GLU A 165 -16.61 2.43 -3.32
N VAL A 166 -15.60 1.61 -3.00
CA VAL A 166 -14.20 2.05 -3.04
C VAL A 166 -13.63 2.00 -4.47
N GLY A 167 -14.08 1.04 -5.26
CA GLY A 167 -13.63 0.81 -6.62
C GLY A 167 -12.35 -0.01 -6.72
N VAL A 168 -11.83 -0.12 -7.95
CA VAL A 168 -10.64 -0.90 -8.29
C VAL A 168 -9.79 -0.19 -9.34
N ALA A 169 -8.47 -0.40 -9.31
CA ALA A 169 -7.59 0.06 -10.36
C ALA A 169 -7.68 -0.91 -11.55
N ALA A 170 -7.75 -0.37 -12.74
CA ALA A 170 -7.76 -1.12 -13.98
C ALA A 170 -6.88 -0.43 -15.02
N ILE A 171 -6.64 -1.12 -16.12
CA ILE A 171 -6.05 -0.57 -17.32
C ILE A 171 -7.02 -0.89 -18.45
N LYS A 172 -7.51 0.15 -19.11
CA LYS A 172 -8.24 0.04 -20.37
C LYS A 172 -7.22 -0.01 -21.48
N GLY A 173 -7.26 -1.03 -22.31
CA GLY A 173 -6.34 -1.13 -23.43
C GLY A 173 -7.04 -1.61 -24.68
N ARG A 174 -6.44 -1.33 -25.84
CA ARG A 174 -6.85 -1.92 -27.11
C ARG A 174 -5.64 -2.60 -27.75
N ARG A 175 -5.88 -3.76 -28.34
CA ARG A 175 -4.88 -4.48 -29.14
C ARG A 175 -4.87 -3.91 -30.55
N LYS A 176 -3.72 -3.93 -31.24
CA LYS A 176 -3.58 -3.36 -32.59
C LYS A 176 -4.61 -3.85 -33.61
N ASP A 177 -5.00 -5.11 -33.52
CA ASP A 177 -5.96 -5.75 -34.44
C ASP A 177 -7.37 -5.86 -33.85
N ALA A 178 -7.58 -5.39 -32.61
CA ALA A 178 -8.87 -5.45 -31.93
C ALA A 178 -9.68 -4.17 -32.15
N LYS A 179 -10.97 -4.34 -32.38
CA LYS A 179 -11.92 -3.21 -32.50
C LYS A 179 -12.42 -2.73 -31.13
N ALA A 180 -12.44 -3.62 -30.15
CA ALA A 180 -12.94 -3.34 -28.81
C ALA A 180 -11.78 -3.13 -27.83
N TYR A 181 -12.02 -2.29 -26.83
CA TYR A 181 -11.17 -2.13 -25.67
C TYR A 181 -11.40 -3.29 -24.69
N GLU A 182 -10.31 -3.81 -24.15
CA GLU A 182 -10.29 -4.81 -23.09
C GLU A 182 -9.95 -4.13 -21.76
N VAL A 183 -10.52 -4.65 -20.67
CA VAL A 183 -10.20 -4.20 -19.32
C VAL A 183 -9.27 -5.20 -18.65
N VAL A 184 -8.12 -4.71 -18.20
CA VAL A 184 -7.12 -5.46 -17.44
C VAL A 184 -7.18 -5.05 -15.98
N ILE A 185 -7.29 -6.02 -15.07
CA ILE A 185 -7.29 -5.84 -13.62
C ILE A 185 -5.93 -6.32 -13.07
N PRO A 186 -5.07 -5.40 -12.60
CA PRO A 186 -3.75 -5.75 -12.04
C PRO A 186 -3.87 -6.27 -10.61
N LEU A 187 -3.28 -7.44 -10.35
CA LEU A 187 -3.28 -8.11 -9.06
C LEU A 187 -1.86 -8.62 -8.74
N THR A 188 -1.54 -8.76 -7.46
CA THR A 188 -0.40 -9.56 -7.01
C THR A 188 -0.85 -11.01 -6.76
N ILE A 189 0.08 -11.96 -6.79
CA ILE A 189 -0.22 -13.38 -6.52
C ILE A 189 -0.80 -13.63 -5.13
N SER A 190 -0.52 -12.74 -4.16
CA SER A 190 -1.05 -12.81 -2.80
C SER A 190 -2.48 -12.30 -2.66
N GLN A 191 -3.05 -11.70 -3.73
CA GLN A 191 -4.41 -11.19 -3.72
C GLN A 191 -5.40 -12.25 -4.18
N HIS A 192 -6.35 -12.61 -3.31
CA HIS A 192 -7.37 -13.61 -3.59
C HIS A 192 -8.71 -12.97 -3.95
N LEU A 193 -9.14 -13.09 -5.22
CA LEU A 193 -10.47 -12.60 -5.64
C LEU A 193 -11.58 -13.60 -5.29
N ARG A 194 -12.58 -13.13 -4.55
CA ARG A 194 -13.82 -13.89 -4.31
C ARG A 194 -14.79 -13.74 -5.47
N ALA A 195 -15.72 -14.69 -5.60
CA ALA A 195 -16.75 -14.65 -6.64
C ALA A 195 -17.65 -13.39 -6.56
N SER A 196 -17.94 -12.90 -5.35
CA SER A 196 -18.66 -11.64 -5.12
C SER A 196 -17.91 -10.42 -5.69
N GLN A 197 -16.60 -10.38 -5.46
CA GLN A 197 -15.71 -9.32 -5.96
C GLN A 197 -15.58 -9.37 -7.49
N LEU A 198 -15.45 -10.55 -8.09
CA LEU A 198 -15.48 -10.70 -9.56
C LEU A 198 -16.80 -10.18 -10.15
N LYS A 199 -17.95 -10.49 -9.51
CA LYS A 199 -19.24 -9.94 -9.93
C LYS A 199 -19.27 -8.40 -9.84
N ALA A 200 -18.75 -7.82 -8.76
CA ALA A 200 -18.63 -6.37 -8.63
C ALA A 200 -17.73 -5.76 -9.71
N ILE A 201 -16.59 -6.38 -10.03
CA ILE A 201 -15.72 -5.94 -11.13
C ILE A 201 -16.49 -5.88 -12.45
N PHE A 202 -17.23 -6.95 -12.80
CA PHE A 202 -18.04 -6.93 -14.02
C PHE A 202 -19.13 -5.85 -14.00
N THR A 203 -19.77 -5.59 -12.85
CA THR A 203 -20.72 -4.48 -12.70
C THR A 203 -20.05 -3.13 -12.97
N LEU A 204 -18.87 -2.89 -12.40
CA LEU A 204 -18.12 -1.64 -12.64
C LEU A 204 -17.68 -1.49 -14.10
N VAL A 205 -17.30 -2.59 -14.76
CA VAL A 205 -16.95 -2.60 -16.18
C VAL A 205 -18.16 -2.30 -17.05
N ASP A 206 -19.33 -2.88 -16.75
CA ASP A 206 -20.59 -2.58 -17.44
C ASP A 206 -20.96 -1.09 -17.28
N GLU A 207 -20.85 -0.55 -16.06
CA GLU A 207 -21.12 0.86 -15.76
C GLU A 207 -20.15 1.78 -16.53
N HIS A 208 -18.85 1.46 -16.52
CA HIS A 208 -17.86 2.23 -17.28
C HIS A 208 -18.12 2.18 -18.79
N ALA A 209 -18.42 1.00 -19.34
CA ALA A 209 -18.73 0.84 -20.76
C ALA A 209 -19.97 1.67 -21.17
N ALA A 210 -20.97 1.78 -20.30
CA ALA A 210 -22.15 2.62 -20.53
C ALA A 210 -21.84 4.13 -20.55
N THR A 211 -20.75 4.57 -19.92
CA THR A 211 -20.28 5.98 -19.95
C THR A 211 -19.34 6.28 -21.12
N CYS A 212 -18.82 5.26 -21.80
CA CYS A 212 -17.90 5.45 -22.91
C CYS A 212 -18.63 5.96 -24.17
N PRO A 213 -17.98 6.81 -24.98
CA PRO A 213 -18.55 7.26 -26.25
C PRO A 213 -18.72 6.08 -27.22
N ALA A 214 -19.64 6.20 -28.17
CA ALA A 214 -19.99 5.13 -29.12
C ALA A 214 -18.80 4.62 -29.98
N GLU A 215 -17.75 5.44 -30.12
CA GLU A 215 -16.53 5.11 -30.86
C GLU A 215 -15.56 4.22 -30.05
N GLU A 216 -15.74 4.13 -28.73
CA GLU A 216 -14.91 3.36 -27.81
C GLU A 216 -15.69 2.18 -27.22
N GLN A 217 -15.91 1.16 -28.05
CA GLN A 217 -16.58 -0.05 -27.60
C GLN A 217 -15.69 -0.82 -26.62
N VAL A 218 -16.13 -0.95 -25.36
CA VAL A 218 -15.47 -1.78 -24.35
C VAL A 218 -16.11 -3.16 -24.35
N ASP A 219 -15.31 -4.22 -24.43
CA ASP A 219 -15.81 -5.58 -24.25
C ASP A 219 -16.08 -5.86 -22.77
N THR A 220 -17.34 -6.12 -22.44
CA THR A 220 -17.80 -6.44 -21.08
C THR A 220 -18.01 -7.94 -20.87
N SER A 221 -17.77 -8.75 -21.89
CA SER A 221 -17.93 -10.21 -21.86
C SER A 221 -16.85 -10.88 -21.03
N HIS A 222 -15.68 -10.25 -20.91
CA HIS A 222 -14.53 -10.77 -20.19
C HIS A 222 -13.66 -9.65 -19.61
N VAL A 223 -12.84 -10.01 -18.63
CA VAL A 223 -11.77 -9.16 -18.10
C VAL A 223 -10.46 -9.95 -18.12
N LEU A 224 -9.35 -9.27 -18.30
CA LEU A 224 -8.01 -9.85 -18.18
C LEU A 224 -7.49 -9.63 -16.76
N LEU A 225 -7.13 -10.69 -16.05
CA LEU A 225 -6.42 -10.59 -14.78
C LEU A 225 -4.92 -10.63 -15.05
N ALA A 226 -4.21 -9.56 -14.74
CA ALA A 226 -2.76 -9.50 -14.81
C ALA A 226 -2.19 -9.79 -13.42
N ILE A 227 -1.70 -11.00 -13.21
CA ILE A 227 -1.20 -11.47 -11.92
C ILE A 227 0.32 -11.33 -11.88
N ILE A 228 0.80 -10.58 -10.90
CA ILE A 228 2.22 -10.30 -10.70
C ILE A 228 2.77 -11.17 -9.58
N ALA A 229 3.83 -11.92 -9.90
CA ALA A 229 4.62 -12.66 -8.91
C ALA A 229 5.74 -11.78 -8.31
N PRO A 230 6.29 -12.13 -7.13
CA PRO A 230 7.30 -11.31 -6.45
C PRO A 230 8.61 -11.10 -7.24
N ASP A 231 8.88 -11.96 -8.21
CA ASP A 231 10.00 -11.87 -9.15
C ASP A 231 9.71 -10.92 -10.34
N SER A 232 8.59 -10.19 -10.30
CA SER A 232 8.06 -9.33 -11.38
C SER A 232 7.60 -10.08 -12.63
N THR A 233 7.43 -11.41 -12.56
CA THR A 233 6.79 -12.17 -13.62
C THR A 233 5.30 -11.80 -13.70
N LEU A 234 4.82 -11.55 -14.92
CA LEU A 234 3.43 -11.24 -15.23
C LEU A 234 2.75 -12.41 -15.96
N VAL A 235 1.57 -12.81 -15.48
CA VAL A 235 0.72 -13.82 -16.14
C VAL A 235 -0.67 -13.26 -16.36
N TYR A 236 -1.20 -13.43 -17.56
CA TYR A 236 -2.51 -12.94 -17.95
C TYR A 236 -3.53 -14.09 -18.00
N TYR A 237 -4.62 -13.96 -17.25
CA TYR A 237 -5.76 -14.88 -17.30
C TYR A 237 -6.99 -14.17 -17.85
N LEU A 238 -7.64 -14.79 -18.83
CA LEU A 238 -8.93 -14.30 -19.33
C LEU A 238 -10.06 -14.89 -18.49
N VAL A 239 -10.83 -14.01 -17.84
CA VAL A 239 -11.98 -14.39 -17.03
C VAL A 239 -13.24 -13.87 -17.71
N SER A 240 -14.11 -14.78 -18.12
CA SER A 240 -15.37 -14.44 -18.79
C SER A 240 -16.52 -14.29 -17.80
N LYS A 241 -17.51 -13.49 -18.19
CA LYS A 241 -18.75 -13.27 -17.46
C LYS A 241 -19.67 -14.47 -17.63
N GLY A 242 -20.07 -15.08 -16.51
CA GLY A 242 -21.03 -16.20 -16.50
C GLY A 242 -20.39 -17.57 -16.75
N MET A 243 -21.23 -18.57 -17.06
CA MET A 243 -20.78 -19.92 -17.38
C MET A 243 -20.34 -20.01 -18.85
N VAL A 244 -19.06 -20.25 -19.07
CA VAL A 244 -18.52 -20.58 -20.40
C VAL A 244 -18.32 -22.09 -20.47
N LYS A 245 -18.59 -22.68 -21.64
CA LYS A 245 -18.31 -24.11 -21.86
C LYS A 245 -16.81 -24.36 -21.68
N PRO A 246 -16.39 -25.44 -21.00
CA PRO A 246 -14.99 -25.83 -20.94
C PRO A 246 -14.46 -25.98 -22.37
N ILE A 247 -13.34 -25.32 -22.65
CA ILE A 247 -12.64 -25.51 -23.91
C ILE A 247 -11.81 -26.78 -23.72
N ASN A 248 -12.18 -27.85 -24.43
CA ASN A 248 -11.40 -29.07 -24.55
C ASN A 248 -10.51 -28.99 -25.78
#